data_AF-A0A2S6C6H0-F1
#
_entry.id   AF-A0A2S6C6H0-F1
#
_cell.length_a   1.000
_cell.length_b   1.000
_cell.length_c   1.000
_cell.angle_alpha   90.00
_cell.angle_beta   90.00
_cell.angle_gamma   90.00
#
_symmetry.space_group_name_H-M   'P 1'
#
loop_
_entity.id
_entity.type
_entity.pdbx_description
1 polymer ?
#
loop_
_entity_poly.entity_id
_entity_poly.type
_entity_poly.pdbx_seq_one_letter_code
_entity_poly.pdbx_strand_id
1 'polypeptide(L)'
;MADTRWRGWSSGIRWVLVAIFLMSLVTWAIGCAFTARFANAEIGDAPYYRRISTAVLYFYAAGFPMATMLAAAIDFVLYMRGWLSPVVSIIWSIIAFGAWLWVLLMWGVTEWSPDTGGVLDLYMYDYGVDNMDWDFVYGSGLFYSRISTGGVAAFLTLVQLSFAARAVDLERKERKARVGKLEGA
;
A
#
# COMPACT_ATOMS: atom_id res chain seq x y z
N MET A 1 -14.22 -24.69 16.28
CA MET A 1 -13.15 -24.18 15.40
C MET A 1 -13.77 -23.36 14.29
N ALA A 2 -13.31 -22.13 14.07
CA ALA A 2 -13.67 -21.38 12.87
C ALA A 2 -13.10 -22.12 11.66
N ASP A 3 -13.91 -22.38 10.64
CA ASP A 3 -13.45 -23.04 9.42
C ASP A 3 -12.53 -22.05 8.69
N THR A 4 -11.23 -22.35 8.62
CA THR A 4 -10.22 -21.48 7.97
C THR A 4 -10.18 -21.66 6.46
N ARG A 5 -11.03 -22.54 5.91
CA ARG A 5 -10.95 -22.93 4.51
C ARG A 5 -11.63 -21.91 3.62
N TRP A 6 -10.87 -21.32 2.70
CA TRP A 6 -11.39 -20.55 1.57
C TRP A 6 -12.15 -21.49 0.62
N ARG A 7 -13.48 -21.55 0.77
CA ARG A 7 -14.35 -22.41 -0.05
C ARG A 7 -14.71 -21.71 -1.36
N GLY A 8 -14.32 -22.32 -2.48
CA GLY A 8 -14.50 -21.79 -3.83
C GLY A 8 -13.50 -20.69 -4.18
N TRP A 9 -13.06 -20.66 -5.45
CA TRP A 9 -12.16 -19.63 -6.02
C TRP A 9 -10.76 -19.51 -5.40
N SER A 10 -10.21 -20.59 -4.82
CA SER A 10 -8.85 -20.63 -4.25
C SER A 10 -7.75 -20.13 -5.21
N SER A 11 -7.87 -20.46 -6.51
CA SER A 11 -6.92 -19.98 -7.50
C SER A 11 -6.94 -18.45 -7.65
N GLY A 12 -8.10 -17.80 -7.58
CA GLY A 12 -8.22 -16.35 -7.83
C GLY A 12 -7.62 -15.52 -6.71
N ILE A 13 -7.95 -15.85 -5.46
CA ILE A 13 -7.40 -15.17 -4.28
C ILE A 13 -5.89 -15.33 -4.18
N ARG A 14 -5.34 -16.50 -4.56
CA ARG A 14 -3.89 -16.73 -4.59
C ARG A 14 -3.17 -15.69 -5.46
N TRP A 15 -3.66 -15.47 -6.68
CA TRP A 15 -3.04 -14.51 -7.60
C TRP A 15 -3.21 -13.06 -7.15
N VAL A 16 -4.34 -12.73 -6.52
CA VAL A 16 -4.56 -11.40 -5.92
C VAL A 16 -3.54 -11.14 -4.81
N LEU A 17 -3.33 -12.09 -3.90
CA LEU A 17 -2.35 -11.94 -2.82
C LEU A 17 -0.92 -11.77 -3.36
N VAL A 18 -0.55 -12.54 -4.39
CA VAL A 18 0.75 -12.38 -5.07
C VAL A 18 0.87 -10.99 -5.70
N ALA A 19 -0.19 -10.51 -6.36
CA ALA A 19 -0.19 -9.19 -7.00
C ALA A 19 -0.08 -8.05 -5.97
N ILE A 20 -0.80 -8.14 -4.84
CA ILE A 20 -0.69 -7.15 -3.75
C ILE A 20 0.74 -7.10 -3.23
N PHE A 21 1.34 -8.27 -2.97
CA PHE A 21 2.72 -8.37 -2.51
C PHE A 21 3.70 -7.74 -3.50
N LEU A 22 3.62 -8.10 -4.79
CA LEU A 22 4.51 -7.56 -5.82
C LEU A 22 4.36 -6.05 -6.00
N MET A 23 3.13 -5.54 -6.03
CA MET A 23 2.89 -4.09 -6.16
C MET A 23 3.40 -3.32 -4.96
N SER A 24 3.23 -3.86 -3.75
CA SER A 24 3.72 -3.24 -2.51
C SER A 24 5.25 -3.27 -2.44
N LEU A 25 5.88 -4.38 -2.87
CA LEU A 25 7.32 -4.52 -3.00
C LEU A 25 7.92 -3.51 -3.99
N VAL A 26 7.31 -3.38 -5.18
CA VAL A 26 7.72 -2.39 -6.19
C VAL A 26 7.59 -0.97 -5.62
N THR A 27 6.48 -0.67 -4.96
CA THR A 27 6.26 0.66 -4.36
C THR A 27 7.30 0.97 -3.29
N TRP A 28 7.64 -0.02 -2.45
CA TRP A 28 8.72 0.10 -1.46
C TRP A 28 10.08 0.35 -2.13
N ALA A 29 10.43 -0.41 -3.16
CA ALA A 29 11.68 -0.25 -3.90
C ALA A 29 11.79 1.15 -4.53
N ILE A 30 10.70 1.66 -5.11
CA ILE A 30 10.64 3.03 -5.65
C ILE A 30 10.82 4.05 -4.51
N GLY A 31 10.19 3.84 -3.35
CA GLY A 31 10.38 4.66 -2.16
C GLY A 31 11.85 4.71 -1.71
N CYS A 32 12.53 3.56 -1.67
CA CYS A 32 13.96 3.48 -1.38
C CYS A 32 14.81 4.26 -2.41
N ALA A 33 14.50 4.11 -3.70
CA ALA A 33 15.20 4.83 -4.77
C ALA A 33 15.02 6.35 -4.64
N PHE A 34 13.80 6.80 -4.31
CA PHE A 34 13.53 8.21 -4.03
C PHE A 34 14.34 8.73 -2.84
N THR A 35 14.36 7.99 -1.71
CA THR A 35 15.17 8.35 -0.55
C THR A 35 16.67 8.42 -0.88
N ALA A 36 17.20 7.46 -1.64
CA ALA A 36 18.60 7.43 -2.03
C ALA A 36 18.98 8.60 -2.96
N ARG A 37 18.12 8.92 -3.93
CA ARG A 37 18.31 10.09 -4.81
C ARG A 37 18.32 11.39 -4.00
N PHE A 38 17.39 11.52 -3.05
CA PHE A 38 17.32 12.70 -2.20
C PHE A 38 18.56 12.85 -1.30
N ALA A 39 19.05 11.75 -0.73
CA ALA A 39 20.25 11.79 0.11
C ALA A 39 21.49 12.30 -0.66
N ASN A 40 21.56 12.00 -1.96
CA ASN A 40 22.67 12.36 -2.84
C ASN A 40 22.48 13.68 -3.60
N ALA A 41 21.32 14.35 -3.50
CA ALA A 41 21.10 15.65 -4.14
C ALA A 41 22.03 16.73 -3.54
N GLU A 42 22.38 17.77 -4.29
CA GLU A 42 23.19 18.89 -3.78
C GLU A 42 22.28 19.88 -3.03
N ILE A 43 22.66 20.37 -1.84
CA ILE A 43 21.88 21.42 -1.16
C ILE A 43 22.27 22.75 -1.79
N GLY A 44 21.31 23.50 -2.34
CA GLY A 44 21.59 24.85 -2.82
C GLY A 44 22.04 25.79 -1.69
N ASP A 45 22.83 26.81 -2.01
CA ASP A 45 23.48 27.73 -1.06
C ASP A 45 22.52 28.68 -0.30
N ALA A 46 21.21 28.47 -0.36
CA ALA A 46 20.23 29.35 0.24
C ALA A 46 20.17 29.17 1.78
N PRO A 47 20.35 30.25 2.58
CA PRO A 47 20.59 30.19 4.03
C PRO A 47 19.37 29.79 4.89
N TYR A 48 18.22 29.46 4.28
CA TYR A 48 16.96 29.19 4.97
C TYR A 48 16.50 27.73 4.93
N TYR A 49 17.27 26.81 4.32
CA TYR A 49 16.81 25.43 4.11
C TYR A 49 17.56 24.40 4.97
N ARG A 50 16.84 23.75 5.88
CA ARG A 50 17.37 22.63 6.67
C ARG A 50 17.06 21.31 5.95
N ARG A 51 18.10 20.57 5.57
CA ARG A 51 17.94 19.23 4.97
C ARG A 51 17.14 18.32 5.90
N ILE A 52 16.05 17.73 5.39
CA ILE A 52 15.34 16.70 6.13
C ILE A 52 16.23 15.48 6.34
N SER A 53 16.17 14.89 7.53
CA SER A 53 16.91 13.65 7.81
C SER A 53 16.51 12.55 6.84
N THR A 54 17.50 11.86 6.27
CA THR A 54 17.29 10.70 5.39
C THR A 54 16.41 9.64 6.04
N ALA A 55 16.49 9.47 7.37
CA ALA A 55 15.65 8.54 8.10
C ALA A 55 14.17 8.95 8.07
N VAL A 56 13.87 10.24 8.27
CA VAL A 56 12.49 10.76 8.22
C VAL A 56 11.92 10.61 6.81
N LEU A 57 12.74 10.90 5.79
CA LEU A 57 12.36 10.72 4.40
C LEU A 57 12.09 9.25 4.06
N TYR A 58 12.91 8.33 4.57
CA TYR A 58 12.71 6.89 4.38
C TYR A 58 11.37 6.45 4.98
N PHE A 59 11.06 6.85 6.22
CA PHE A 59 9.79 6.49 6.85
C PHE A 59 8.58 7.01 6.06
N TYR A 60 8.69 8.23 5.53
CA TYR A 60 7.68 8.85 4.70
C TYR A 60 7.50 8.16 3.33
N ALA A 61 8.60 7.88 2.62
CA ALA A 61 8.55 7.40 1.23
C ALA A 61 8.46 5.87 1.12
N ALA A 62 9.03 5.13 2.07
CA ALA A 62 9.23 3.69 1.99
C ALA A 62 8.69 2.92 3.20
N GLY A 63 8.57 3.56 4.37
CA GLY A 63 8.17 2.89 5.62
C GLY A 63 6.81 2.18 5.55
N PHE A 64 5.77 2.88 5.11
CA PHE A 64 4.42 2.29 4.98
C PHE A 64 4.31 1.28 3.82
N PRO A 65 4.89 1.52 2.63
CA PRO A 65 5.01 0.49 1.59
C PRO A 65 5.71 -0.79 2.09
N MET A 66 6.75 -0.68 2.92
CA MET A 66 7.42 -1.84 3.53
C MET A 66 6.47 -2.62 4.46
N ALA A 67 5.72 -1.91 5.30
CA ALA A 67 4.77 -2.54 6.23
C ALA A 67 3.63 -3.26 5.49
N THR A 68 3.07 -2.63 4.45
CA THR A 68 2.00 -3.22 3.63
C THR A 68 2.50 -4.41 2.81
N MET A 69 3.73 -4.35 2.28
CA MET A 69 4.40 -5.49 1.66
C MET A 69 4.55 -6.66 2.63
N LEU A 70 5.01 -6.41 3.87
CA LEU A 70 5.17 -7.45 4.88
C LEU A 70 3.82 -8.07 5.26
N ALA A 71 2.78 -7.26 5.42
CA ALA A 71 1.43 -7.73 5.69
C ALA A 71 0.91 -8.64 4.55
N ALA A 72 1.09 -8.23 3.29
CA ALA A 72 0.71 -9.03 2.13
C ALA A 72 1.50 -10.35 2.04
N ALA A 73 2.79 -10.34 2.39
CA ALA A 73 3.61 -11.55 2.46
C ALA A 73 3.10 -12.51 3.53
N ILE A 74 2.74 -12.00 4.71
CA ILE A 74 2.16 -12.81 5.80
C ILE A 74 0.83 -13.42 5.36
N ASP A 75 -0.07 -12.63 4.78
CA ASP A 75 -1.36 -13.12 4.26
C ASP A 75 -1.15 -14.22 3.21
N PHE A 76 -0.22 -14.03 2.28
CA PHE A 76 0.12 -15.04 1.28
C PHE A 76 0.64 -16.34 1.91
N VAL A 77 1.54 -16.25 2.90
CA VAL A 77 2.07 -17.44 3.60
C VAL A 77 0.96 -18.15 4.39
N LEU A 78 0.12 -17.41 5.11
CA LEU A 78 -1.02 -17.97 5.84
C LEU A 78 -2.02 -18.63 4.89
N TYR A 79 -2.24 -18.04 3.72
CA TYR A 79 -3.08 -18.60 2.68
C TYR A 79 -2.51 -19.93 2.15
N MET A 80 -1.22 -19.96 1.80
CA MET A 80 -0.54 -21.17 1.31
C MET A 80 -0.53 -22.31 2.34
N ARG A 81 -0.54 -21.99 3.64
CA ARG A 81 -0.66 -22.97 4.74
C ARG A 81 -2.10 -23.37 5.06
N GLY A 82 -3.10 -22.76 4.41
CA GLY A 82 -4.52 -23.02 4.68
C GLY A 82 -5.00 -22.49 6.04
N TRP A 83 -4.25 -21.56 6.63
CA TRP A 83 -4.51 -21.00 7.97
C TRP A 83 -5.18 -19.62 7.92
N LEU A 84 -5.20 -18.98 6.74
CA LEU A 84 -5.83 -17.67 6.58
C LEU A 84 -7.36 -17.79 6.65
N SER A 85 -7.96 -17.25 7.71
CA SER A 85 -9.42 -17.13 7.82
C SER A 85 -9.95 -16.01 6.91
N PRO A 86 -11.05 -16.23 6.16
CA PRO A 86 -11.70 -15.19 5.36
C PRO A 86 -12.08 -13.95 6.19
N VAL A 87 -12.55 -14.13 7.43
CA VAL A 87 -12.91 -13.00 8.32
C VAL A 87 -11.68 -12.17 8.68
N VAL A 88 -10.56 -12.83 8.96
CA VAL A 88 -9.29 -12.15 9.26
C VAL A 88 -8.80 -11.39 8.02
N SER A 89 -8.95 -11.97 6.83
CA SER A 89 -8.63 -11.31 5.57
C SER A 89 -9.48 -10.07 5.29
N ILE A 90 -10.76 -10.04 5.70
CA ILE A 90 -11.62 -8.84 5.61
C ILE A 90 -11.02 -7.71 6.44
N ILE A 91 -10.70 -7.99 7.71
CA ILE A 91 -10.15 -7.00 8.65
C ILE A 91 -8.83 -6.45 8.11
N TRP A 92 -7.92 -7.33 7.67
CA TRP A 92 -6.64 -6.91 7.10
C TRP A 92 -6.77 -6.10 5.83
N SER A 93 -7.71 -6.47 4.94
CA SER A 93 -7.94 -5.71 3.70
C SER A 93 -8.42 -4.29 3.97
N ILE A 94 -9.29 -4.09 4.98
CA ILE A 94 -9.77 -2.77 5.38
C ILE A 94 -8.62 -1.93 5.95
N ILE A 95 -7.81 -2.50 6.84
CA ILE A 95 -6.66 -1.81 7.44
C ILE A 95 -5.65 -1.43 6.35
N ALA A 96 -5.31 -2.37 5.46
CA ALA A 96 -4.36 -2.14 4.37
C ALA A 96 -4.87 -1.07 3.40
N PHE A 97 -6.15 -1.09 3.04
CA PHE A 97 -6.76 -0.06 2.21
C PHE A 97 -6.70 1.33 2.88
N GLY A 98 -7.07 1.43 4.15
CA GLY A 98 -6.99 2.68 4.90
C GLY A 98 -5.57 3.23 4.99
N ALA A 99 -4.57 2.36 5.21
CA ALA A 99 -3.17 2.73 5.20
C ALA A 99 -2.73 3.26 3.83
N TRP A 100 -3.09 2.58 2.73
CA TRP A 100 -2.77 3.05 1.39
C TRP A 100 -3.43 4.39 1.05
N LEU A 101 -4.71 4.57 1.39
CA LEU A 101 -5.39 5.86 1.20
C LEU A 101 -4.66 6.98 1.93
N TRP A 102 -4.30 6.77 3.20
CA TRP A 102 -3.56 7.77 3.98
C TRP A 102 -2.20 8.09 3.34
N VAL A 103 -1.44 7.07 2.92
CA VAL A 103 -0.15 7.25 2.25
C VAL A 103 -0.29 8.05 0.95
N LEU A 104 -1.25 7.67 0.09
CA LEU A 104 -1.48 8.35 -1.19
C LEU A 104 -1.92 9.80 -1.00
N LEU A 105 -2.76 10.08 0.01
CA LEU A 105 -3.14 11.44 0.37
C LEU A 105 -1.94 12.23 0.89
N MET A 106 -1.14 11.66 1.79
CA MET A 106 0.06 12.32 2.30
C MET A 106 1.03 12.63 1.18
N TRP A 107 1.29 11.68 0.27
CA TRP A 107 2.13 11.92 -0.90
C TRP A 107 1.55 13.00 -1.81
N GLY A 108 0.26 12.98 -2.10
CA GLY A 108 -0.38 14.01 -2.94
C GLY A 108 -0.35 15.41 -2.31
N VAL A 109 -0.58 15.52 -1.00
CA VAL A 109 -0.61 16.80 -0.28
C VAL A 109 0.79 17.36 -0.06
N THR A 110 1.75 16.53 0.34
CA THR A 110 3.09 17.02 0.71
C THR A 110 4.03 17.21 -0.49
N GLU A 111 3.79 16.54 -1.61
CA GLU A 111 4.64 16.66 -2.81
C GLU A 111 4.06 17.59 -3.89
N TRP A 112 2.80 18.04 -3.79
CA TRP A 112 2.15 18.83 -4.86
C TRP A 112 1.39 20.09 -4.39
N SER A 113 1.33 20.41 -3.08
CA SER A 113 0.52 21.54 -2.58
C SER A 113 1.34 22.71 -2.00
N PRO A 114 1.58 23.79 -2.77
CA PRO A 114 2.43 24.91 -2.36
C PRO A 114 2.00 25.63 -1.06
N ASP A 115 0.73 25.50 -0.64
CA ASP A 115 0.15 26.24 0.49
C ASP A 115 -0.03 25.44 1.80
N THR A 116 0.48 24.21 1.91
CA THR A 116 0.15 23.35 3.07
C THR A 116 1.00 23.55 4.32
N GLY A 117 1.92 24.52 4.33
CA GLY A 117 2.80 24.73 5.49
C GLY A 117 3.69 23.52 5.80
N GLY A 118 3.93 22.65 4.80
CA GLY A 118 4.93 21.59 4.76
C GLY A 118 5.07 20.78 6.04
N VAL A 119 4.26 19.72 6.22
CA VAL A 119 4.57 18.72 7.27
C VAL A 119 5.95 18.06 7.00
N LEU A 120 6.37 18.03 5.74
CA LEU A 120 7.77 17.87 5.33
C LEU A 120 8.12 19.01 4.35
N ASP A 121 9.22 19.72 4.59
CA ASP A 121 9.80 20.71 3.67
C ASP A 121 10.48 20.03 2.46
N LEU A 122 9.72 19.23 1.70
CA LEU A 122 10.19 18.66 0.43
C LEU A 122 10.25 19.73 -0.69
N TYR A 123 9.67 20.92 -0.45
CA TYR A 123 9.77 22.12 -1.29
C TYR A 123 11.19 22.72 -1.36
N MET A 124 12.15 22.17 -0.60
CA MET A 124 13.55 22.60 -0.54
C MET A 124 14.27 22.66 -1.91
N TYR A 125 13.63 22.19 -3.00
CA TYR A 125 14.17 22.22 -4.37
C TYR A 125 13.29 22.93 -5.40
N ASP A 126 12.09 23.40 -5.06
CA ASP A 126 11.19 24.06 -6.04
C ASP A 126 11.62 25.53 -6.30
N TYR A 127 12.20 26.19 -5.29
CA TYR A 127 12.60 27.61 -5.36
C TYR A 127 14.06 27.85 -5.79
N GLY A 128 14.80 26.80 -6.13
CA GLY A 128 16.15 26.92 -6.71
C GLY A 128 16.15 27.14 -8.23
N VAL A 129 14.98 27.27 -8.84
CA VAL A 129 14.78 27.23 -10.30
C VAL A 129 14.13 28.52 -10.80
N ASP A 130 14.72 29.67 -10.47
CA ASP A 130 14.44 30.87 -11.26
C ASP A 130 15.13 30.84 -12.63
N ASN A 131 15.91 29.80 -12.99
CA ASN A 131 16.60 29.76 -14.30
C ASN A 131 17.02 28.41 -14.92
N MET A 132 16.69 27.23 -14.40
CA MET A 132 17.07 25.96 -15.09
C MET A 132 16.09 24.82 -14.86
N ASP A 133 15.35 24.44 -15.90
CA ASP A 133 14.68 23.15 -16.10
C ASP A 133 14.01 22.51 -14.88
N TRP A 134 12.67 22.56 -14.86
CA TRP A 134 11.72 21.94 -13.93
C TRP A 134 11.84 20.41 -13.74
N ASP A 135 12.95 19.80 -14.16
CA ASP A 135 13.18 18.37 -14.26
C ASP A 135 13.81 17.75 -12.99
N PHE A 136 14.17 18.55 -12.01
CA PHE A 136 14.95 18.07 -10.87
C PHE A 136 14.06 17.45 -9.78
N VAL A 137 14.31 16.15 -9.55
CA VAL A 137 13.74 15.26 -8.52
C VAL A 137 12.28 14.84 -8.74
N TYR A 138 11.33 15.78 -8.92
CA TYR A 138 9.91 15.47 -9.17
C TYR A 138 9.65 14.98 -10.60
N GLY A 139 10.37 15.52 -11.60
CA GLY A 139 10.27 15.16 -13.02
C GLY A 139 10.76 13.75 -13.37
N SER A 140 11.53 13.10 -12.50
CA SER A 140 12.15 11.79 -12.76
C SER A 140 11.19 10.58 -12.79
N GLY A 141 9.88 10.81 -12.87
CA GLY A 141 8.83 9.79 -12.97
C GLY A 141 8.56 9.00 -11.68
N LEU A 142 9.37 9.17 -10.64
CA LEU A 142 9.27 8.39 -9.41
C LEU A 142 8.01 8.71 -8.61
N PHE A 143 7.54 9.96 -8.57
CA PHE A 143 6.28 10.33 -7.91
C PHE A 143 5.07 9.61 -8.54
N TYR A 144 4.87 9.79 -9.84
CA TYR A 144 3.78 9.14 -10.57
C TYR A 144 3.86 7.62 -10.51
N SER A 145 5.07 7.05 -10.52
CA SER A 145 5.25 5.61 -10.32
C SER A 145 4.84 5.16 -8.91
N ARG A 146 5.21 5.88 -7.84
CA ARG A 146 4.75 5.57 -6.46
C ARG A 146 3.24 5.67 -6.32
N ILE A 147 2.64 6.73 -6.86
CA ILE A 147 1.19 6.95 -6.82
C ILE A 147 0.47 5.85 -7.59
N SER A 148 0.93 5.50 -8.79
CA SER A 148 0.29 4.46 -9.61
C SER A 148 0.45 3.06 -9.00
N THR A 149 1.66 2.66 -8.59
CA THR A 149 1.86 1.33 -7.99
C THR A 149 1.19 1.21 -6.62
N GLY A 150 1.21 2.26 -5.80
CA GLY A 150 0.49 2.33 -4.54
C GLY A 150 -1.03 2.31 -4.73
N GLY A 151 -1.55 3.04 -5.74
CA GLY A 151 -2.96 3.02 -6.11
C GLY A 151 -3.44 1.65 -6.58
N VAL A 152 -2.63 0.94 -7.38
CA VAL A 152 -2.91 -0.44 -7.78
C VAL A 152 -2.90 -1.37 -6.57
N ALA A 153 -1.93 -1.23 -5.64
CA ALA A 153 -1.91 -2.01 -4.41
C ALA A 153 -3.18 -1.78 -3.57
N ALA A 154 -3.61 -0.52 -3.43
CA ALA A 154 -4.85 -0.14 -2.74
C ALA A 154 -6.10 -0.73 -3.40
N PHE A 155 -6.17 -0.73 -4.73
CA PHE A 155 -7.28 -1.33 -5.44
C PHE A 155 -7.33 -2.85 -5.25
N LEU A 156 -6.17 -3.51 -5.29
CA LEU A 156 -6.08 -4.95 -5.10
C LEU A 156 -6.50 -5.39 -3.69
N THR A 157 -6.31 -4.56 -2.65
CA THR A 157 -6.82 -4.89 -1.30
C THR A 157 -8.36 -4.84 -1.25
N LEU A 158 -9.02 -3.99 -2.04
CA LEU A 158 -10.49 -4.03 -2.20
C LEU A 158 -10.95 -5.29 -2.95
N VAL A 159 -10.17 -5.75 -3.91
CA VAL A 159 -10.42 -7.02 -4.60
C VAL A 159 -10.27 -8.19 -3.61
N GLN A 160 -9.22 -8.22 -2.78
CA GLN A 160 -9.05 -9.20 -1.69
C GLN A 160 -10.25 -9.19 -0.73
N LEU A 161 -10.70 -8.00 -0.32
CA LEU A 161 -11.88 -7.82 0.52
C LEU A 161 -13.14 -8.45 -0.10
N SER A 162 -13.35 -8.23 -1.39
CA SER A 162 -14.50 -8.76 -2.13
C SER A 162 -14.50 -10.29 -2.18
N PHE A 163 -13.33 -10.91 -2.40
CA PHE A 163 -13.16 -12.36 -2.32
C PHE A 163 -13.43 -12.89 -0.92
N ALA A 164 -12.90 -12.22 0.10
CA ALA A 164 -13.05 -12.61 1.50
C ALA A 164 -14.53 -12.56 1.95
N ALA A 165 -15.24 -11.49 1.61
CA ALA A 165 -16.67 -11.33 1.89
C ALA A 165 -17.51 -12.44 1.23
N ARG A 166 -17.23 -12.75 -0.04
CA ARG A 166 -17.93 -13.81 -0.76
C ARG A 166 -17.69 -15.19 -0.15
N ALA A 167 -16.47 -15.47 0.31
CA ALA A 167 -16.15 -16.73 0.99
C ALA A 167 -16.95 -16.90 2.29
N VAL A 168 -17.09 -15.83 3.09
CA VAL A 168 -17.93 -15.82 4.31
C VAL A 168 -19.40 -16.05 3.98
N ASP A 169 -19.92 -15.42 2.93
CA ASP A 169 -21.32 -15.58 2.52
C ASP A 169 -21.63 -17.01 2.05
N LEU A 170 -20.70 -17.63 1.31
CA LEU A 170 -20.83 -19.03 0.89
C LEU A 170 -20.86 -19.97 2.10
N GLU A 171 -19.96 -19.75 3.07
CA GLU A 171 -19.94 -20.54 4.31
C GLU A 171 -21.26 -20.39 5.08
N ARG A 172 -21.81 -19.18 5.17
CA ARG A 172 -23.09 -18.91 5.83
C ARG A 172 -24.25 -19.63 5.13
N LYS A 173 -24.28 -19.65 3.79
CA LYS A 173 -25.29 -20.37 3.00
C LYS A 173 -25.20 -21.88 3.20
N GLU A 174 -24.00 -22.44 3.18
CA GLU A 174 -23.79 -23.88 3.40
C GLU A 174 -24.18 -24.31 4.81
N ARG A 175 -23.84 -23.50 5.84
CA ARG A 175 -24.27 -23.77 7.23
C ARG A 175 -25.80 -23.81 7.34
N LYS A 176 -26.50 -22.81 6.77
CA LYS A 176 -27.97 -22.78 6.75
C LYS A 176 -28.56 -24.00 6.03
N ALA A 177 -27.99 -24.38 4.89
CA ALA A 177 -28.45 -25.55 4.12
C ALA A 177 -28.26 -26.88 4.89
N ARG A 178 -27.19 -27.01 5.68
CA ARG A 178 -26.98 -28.19 6.53
C ARG A 178 -27.98 -28.23 7.69
N VAL A 179 -28.23 -27.11 8.36
CA VAL A 179 -29.21 -27.02 9.46
C VAL A 179 -30.61 -27.38 8.96
N GLY A 180 -31.05 -26.81 7.84
CA GLY A 180 -32.37 -27.13 7.27
C GLY A 180 -32.53 -28.60 6.84
N LYS A 181 -31.45 -29.29 6.45
CA LYS A 181 -31.48 -30.74 6.18
C LYS A 181 -31.59 -31.60 7.45
N LEU A 182 -31.11 -31.09 8.58
CA LEU A 182 -31.20 -31.79 9.88
C LEU A 182 -32.55 -31.58 10.56
N GLU A 183 -33.22 -30.45 10.30
CA GLU A 183 -34.56 -30.16 10.82
C GLU A 183 -35.69 -30.80 10.00
N GLY A 184 -35.41 -31.17 8.75
CA GLY A 184 -36.36 -31.84 7.85
C GLY A 184 -36.25 -33.37 7.81
N ALA A 185 -35.36 -33.97 8.61
CA ALA A 185 -35.17 -35.40 8.76
C ALA A 185 -35.70 -35.86 10.13
#